data_AF-A0A645EJ39-F1
#
_entry.id   AF-A0A645EJ39-F1
#
_cell.length_a   1.000
_cell.length_b   1.000
_cell.length_c   1.000
_cell.angle_alpha   90.00
_cell.angle_beta   90.00
_cell.angle_gamma   90.00
#
_symmetry.space_group_name_H-M   'P 1'
#
loop_
_entity.id
_entity.type
_entity.pdbx_description
1 polymer ?
#
loop_
_entity_poly.entity_id
_entity_poly.type
_entity_poly.pdbx_seq_one_letter_code
_entity_poly.pdbx_strand_id
1 'polypeptide(L)' 'MCKYLGPALLPQAGVAIGLTFVAQQVVPQYASIIRAVILSGTLIYELLGPVITKLTLTGAGEIVKKQ' A
#
# COMPACT_ATOMS: atom_id res chain seq x y z
N MET A 1 -10.54 18.09 9.65
CA MET A 1 -9.14 17.90 9.20
C MET A 1 -8.76 16.45 8.89
N CYS A 2 -9.42 15.40 9.41
CA CYS A 2 -9.01 14.00 9.17
C CYS A 2 -10.13 13.10 8.63
N LYS A 3 -10.97 13.61 7.73
CA LYS A 3 -12.02 12.77 7.12
C LYS A 3 -11.34 11.87 6.09
N TYR A 4 -11.24 10.57 6.36
CA TYR A 4 -10.68 9.53 5.48
C TYR A 4 -9.14 9.37 5.41
N LEU A 5 -8.40 9.79 6.42
CA LEU A 5 -6.93 9.59 6.45
C LEU A 5 -6.51 8.10 6.40
N GLY A 6 -7.24 7.21 7.09
CA GLY A 6 -6.92 5.77 7.13
C GLY A 6 -6.81 5.10 5.75
N PRO A 7 -7.82 5.24 4.87
CA PRO A 7 -7.74 4.75 3.49
C PRO A 7 -6.57 5.30 2.66
N ALA A 8 -6.11 6.53 2.92
CA ALA A 8 -4.95 7.11 2.23
C ALA A 8 -3.61 6.51 2.68
N LEU A 9 -3.55 5.88 3.86
CA LEU A 9 -2.33 5.26 4.42
C LEU A 9 -2.17 3.78 4.05
N LEU A 10 -3.18 3.21 3.39
CA LEU A 10 -3.26 1.81 2.99
C LEU A 10 -2.19 1.37 1.97
N PRO A 11 -1.73 2.20 1.02
CA PRO A 11 -0.60 1.86 0.16
C PRO A 11 0.70 1.82 0.98
N GLN A 12 1.21 0.62 1.26
CA GLN A 12 2.45 0.40 2.02
C GLN A 12 3.39 -0.51 1.22
N ALA A 13 4.25 0.09 0.40
CA ALA A 13 5.23 -0.66 -0.41
C ALA A 13 6.56 -0.85 0.33
N GLY A 14 7.15 0.24 0.83
CA GLY A 14 8.52 0.24 1.35
C GLY A 14 8.73 -0.66 2.57
N VAL A 15 7.86 -0.55 3.59
CA VAL A 15 7.99 -1.32 4.84
C VAL A 15 7.73 -2.81 4.57
N ALA A 16 6.69 -3.13 3.81
CA ALA A 16 6.31 -4.51 3.51
C ALA A 16 7.41 -5.24 2.73
N ILE A 17 7.96 -4.62 1.68
CA ILE A 17 9.07 -5.19 0.90
C ILE A 17 10.34 -5.31 1.76
N GLY A 18 10.65 -4.29 2.58
CA GLY A 18 11.79 -4.30 3.50
C GLY A 18 11.79 -5.48 4.47
N LEU A 19 10.62 -5.81 5.04
CA LEU A 19 10.45 -6.93 5.95
C LEU A 19 10.71 -8.30 5.29
N THR A 20 10.62 -8.40 3.97
CA THR A 20 10.96 -9.66 3.27
C THR A 20 12.45 -10.02 3.39
N PHE A 21 13.33 -9.03 3.51
CA PHE A 21 14.77 -9.26 3.75
C PHE A 21 15.02 -9.81 5.15
N VAL A 22 14.29 -9.33 6.15
CA VAL A 22 14.33 -9.90 7.50
C VAL A 22 13.78 -11.32 7.51
N ALA A 23 12.69 -11.58 6.78
CA ALA A 23 12.12 -12.91 6.65
C ALA A 23 13.09 -13.93 6.02
N GLN A 24 14.02 -13.49 5.16
CA GLN A 24 15.10 -14.38 4.69
C GLN A 24 16.02 -14.87 5.80
N GLN A 25 16.29 -14.01 6.77
CA GLN A 25 17.22 -14.33 7.84
C GLN A 25 16.54 -15.15 8.94
N VAL A 26 15.27 -14.85 9.25
CA VAL A 26 14.53 -15.48 10.35
C VAL A 26 13.85 -16.79 9.92
N VAL A 27 13.28 -16.84 8.70
CA VAL A 27 12.55 -18.00 8.18
C VAL A 27 12.91 -18.29 6.71
N PRO A 28 14.18 -18.65 6.42
CA PRO A 28 14.69 -18.81 5.06
C PRO A 28 13.87 -19.76 4.19
N GLN A 29 13.33 -20.84 4.77
CA GLN A 29 12.52 -21.84 4.06
C GLN A 29 11.21 -21.29 3.47
N TYR A 30 10.68 -20.19 4.02
CA TYR A 30 9.46 -19.55 3.53
C TYR A 30 9.73 -18.26 2.77
N ALA A 31 10.98 -17.80 2.70
CA ALA A 31 11.32 -16.48 2.23
C ALA A 31 10.94 -16.22 0.76
N SER A 32 10.96 -17.24 -0.09
CA SER A 32 10.53 -17.14 -1.48
C SER A 32 9.01 -16.91 -1.58
N ILE A 33 8.22 -17.69 -0.83
CA ILE A 33 6.75 -17.56 -0.80
C ILE A 33 6.34 -16.22 -0.19
N ILE A 34 6.97 -15.81 0.91
CA ILE A 34 6.71 -14.52 1.56
C ILE A 34 6.97 -13.36 0.59
N ARG A 35 8.11 -13.37 -0.12
CA ARG A 35 8.38 -12.37 -1.17
C ARG A 35 7.31 -12.36 -2.25
N ALA A 36 6.96 -13.54 -2.77
CA ALA A 36 5.99 -13.64 -3.86
C ALA A 36 4.64 -13.04 -3.45
N VAL A 37 4.15 -13.37 -2.23
CA VAL A 37 2.89 -12.84 -1.69
C VAL A 37 2.97 -11.32 -1.47
N ILE A 38 4.03 -10.83 -0.83
CA ILE A 38 4.18 -9.41 -0.53
C ILE A 38 4.29 -8.59 -1.82
N LEU A 39 5.13 -9.00 -2.77
CA LEU A 39 5.29 -8.30 -4.04
C LEU A 39 3.99 -8.30 -4.86
N SER A 40 3.26 -9.43 -4.89
CA SER A 40 1.96 -9.50 -5.56
C SER A 40 0.94 -8.56 -4.93
N GLY A 41 0.90 -8.51 -3.59
CA GLY A 41 0.03 -7.59 -2.85
C GLY A 41 0.40 -6.13 -3.07
N THR A 42 1.69 -5.80 -3.06
CA THR A 42 2.17 -4.45 -3.35
C THR A 42 1.76 -4.00 -4.75
N LEU A 43 1.87 -4.87 -5.76
CA LEU A 43 1.44 -4.56 -7.12
C LEU A 43 -0.05 -4.21 -7.19
N ILE A 44 -0.90 -4.98 -6.49
CA ILE A 44 -2.34 -4.70 -6.40
C ILE A 44 -2.57 -3.33 -5.74
N TYR A 45 -1.87 -3.02 -4.64
CA TYR A 45 -2.00 -1.75 -3.95
C TYR A 45 -1.40 -0.56 -4.71
N GLU A 46 -0.40 -0.74 -5.55
CA GLU A 46 0.10 0.32 -6.44
C GLU A 46 -0.88 0.63 -7.56
N LEU A 47 -1.64 -0.36 -8.04
CA LEU A 47 -2.69 -0.14 -9.04
C LEU A 47 -3.93 0.54 -8.44
N LEU A 48 -4.36 0.08 -7.26
CA LEU A 48 -5.58 0.57 -6.60
C LEU A 48 -5.35 1.81 -5.73
N GLY A 49 -4.15 1.96 -5.17
CA GLY A 49 -3.78 3.02 -4.24
C GLY A 49 -4.04 4.43 -4.78
N PRO A 50 -3.64 4.77 -6.02
CA PRO A 50 -3.94 6.07 -6.62
C PRO A 50 -5.43 6.35 -6.74
N VAL A 51 -6.23 5.32 -7.07
CA VAL A 51 -7.69 5.43 -7.19
C VAL A 51 -8.31 5.70 -5.82
N ILE A 52 -7.93 4.91 -4.80
CA ILE A 52 -8.41 5.07 -3.43
C ILE A 52 -8.02 6.45 -2.91
N THR A 53 -6.75 6.85 -3.02
CA THR A 53 -6.25 8.17 -2.61
C THR A 53 -7.03 9.30 -3.30
N LYS A 54 -7.30 9.20 -4.60
CA LYS A 54 -8.09 10.20 -5.33
C LYS A 54 -9.52 10.29 -4.80
N LEU A 55 -10.19 9.16 -4.57
CA LEU A 55 -11.56 9.12 -4.04
C LEU A 55 -11.61 9.69 -2.61
N THR A 56 -10.65 9.30 -1.78
CA THR A 56 -10.48 9.75 -0.40
C THR A 56 -10.28 11.26 -0.31
N LEU A 57 -9.37 11.82 -1.10
CA LEU A 57 -9.10 13.25 -1.12
C LEU A 57 -10.28 14.04 -1.72
N THR A 58 -10.97 13.49 -2.72
CA THR A 58 -12.20 14.10 -3.27
C THR A 58 -13.33 14.11 -2.23
N GLY A 59 -13.53 13.00 -1.50
CA GLY A 59 -14.54 12.88 -0.45
C GLY A 59 -14.23 13.71 0.80
N ALA A 60 -12.94 13.99 1.06
CA ALA A 60 -12.50 14.93 2.08
C ALA A 60 -12.70 16.40 1.68
N GLY A 61 -12.97 16.69 0.40
CA GLY A 61 -13.08 18.06 -0.12
C GLY A 61 -11.73 18.73 -0.42
N GLU A 62 -10.62 17.99 -0.32
CA GLU A 62 -9.24 18.48 -0.52
C GLU A 62 -8.88 18.57 -2.01
N ILE A 63 -9.58 17.84 -2.89
CA ILE A 63 -9.47 17.98 -4.36
C ILE A 63 -10.71 18.70 -4.88
N VAL A 64 -10.52 19.94 -5.33
CA VAL A 64 -11.55 20.70 -6.06
C VAL A 64 -11.60 20.17 -7.49
N LYS A 65 -12.74 19.59 -7.93
CA LYS A 65 -12.95 19.24 -9.34
C LYS A 65 -12.86 20.52 -10.16
N LYS A 66 -11.82 20.65 -10.99
CA LYS A 66 -11.82 21.65 -12.05
C LYS A 66 -12.92 21.24 -13.04
N GLN A 67 -13.89 22.14 -13.25
CA GLN A 67 -14.94 21.99 -14.26
C GLN A 67 -14.35 21.71 -15.63
#